data_AF-A0A661FPE1-F1
#
_entry.id   AF-A0A661FPE1-F1
#
_cell.length_a   1.000
_cell.length_b   1.000
_cell.length_c   1.000
_cell.angle_alpha   90.00
_cell.angle_beta   90.00
_cell.angle_gamma   90.00
#
_symmetry.space_group_name_H-M   'P 1'
#
loop_
_entity.id
_entity.type
_entity.pdbx_description
1 polymer ?
#
loop_
_entity_poly.entity_id
_entity_poly.type
_entity_poly.pdbx_seq_one_letter_code
_entity_poly.pdbx_strand_id
1 'polypeptide(L)'
;LPADINKTMPLLEGWQVPTRLASLSDFDGCYRGYVTDLAREWLASRSKDELTKTEIFTCGPTVMLKAVARLAREFGVPCQVSLEEFMACAVGGCAGCTVLVETQDGPAMKRVCVDGPVFDAITVFPDRERERHA
;
A
#
# COMPACT_ATOMS: atom_id res chain seq x y z
N LEU A 1 -0.55 -19.03 -6.96
CA LEU A 1 0.87 -18.96 -6.57
C LEU A 1 1.47 -20.35 -6.70
N PRO A 2 2.72 -20.47 -7.20
CA PRO A 2 3.46 -21.73 -7.22
C PRO A 2 3.50 -22.40 -5.84
N ALA A 3 3.48 -23.74 -5.80
CA ALA A 3 3.35 -24.52 -4.56
C ALA A 3 4.60 -24.46 -3.67
N ASP A 4 5.75 -24.19 -4.26
CA ASP A 4 7.04 -23.94 -3.63
C ASP A 4 7.07 -22.62 -2.84
N ILE A 5 6.17 -21.67 -3.15
CA ILE A 5 6.05 -20.42 -2.40
C ILE A 5 5.14 -20.65 -1.19
N ASN A 6 5.74 -21.15 -0.12
CA ASN A 6 5.04 -21.62 1.07
C ASN A 6 5.55 -20.99 2.38
N LYS A 7 6.56 -20.12 2.34
CA LYS A 7 7.06 -19.45 3.55
C LYS A 7 6.09 -18.38 4.02
N THR A 8 5.85 -18.36 5.33
CA THR A 8 4.83 -17.55 6.00
C THR A 8 5.36 -17.04 7.35
N MET A 9 4.52 -16.29 8.07
CA MET A 9 4.74 -15.97 9.48
C MET A 9 3.99 -17.00 10.34
N PRO A 10 4.66 -17.76 11.23
CA PRO A 10 4.01 -18.83 12.01
C PRO A 10 2.81 -18.36 12.83
N LEU A 11 2.86 -17.12 13.34
CA LEU A 11 1.75 -16.52 14.09
C LEU A 11 0.48 -16.36 13.22
N LEU A 12 0.65 -15.90 11.97
CA LEU A 12 -0.47 -15.68 11.04
C LEU A 12 -1.06 -17.01 10.56
N GLU A 13 -0.24 -18.05 10.37
CA GLU A 13 -0.73 -19.40 10.12
C GLU A 13 -1.56 -19.94 11.28
N GLY A 14 -1.10 -19.72 12.51
CA GLY A 14 -1.84 -20.08 13.72
C GLY A 14 -3.21 -19.40 13.80
N TRP A 15 -3.33 -18.20 13.24
CA TRP A 15 -4.60 -17.46 13.13
C TRP A 15 -5.38 -17.76 11.85
N GLN A 16 -4.91 -18.71 11.04
CA GLN A 16 -5.51 -19.07 9.75
C GLN A 16 -5.60 -17.89 8.78
N VAL A 17 -4.67 -16.93 8.90
CA VAL A 17 -4.54 -15.79 7.98
C VAL A 17 -3.54 -16.18 6.89
N PRO A 18 -4.00 -16.34 5.63
CA PRO A 18 -3.10 -16.67 4.53
C PRO A 18 -2.03 -15.59 4.37
N THR A 19 -0.76 -16.00 4.44
CA THR A 19 0.39 -15.09 4.37
C THR A 19 1.42 -15.65 3.41
N ARG A 20 2.13 -14.79 2.68
CA ARG A 20 3.28 -15.15 1.85
C ARG A 20 4.34 -14.07 1.95
N LEU A 21 5.61 -14.49 1.91
CA LEU A 21 6.76 -13.59 1.97
C LEU A 21 7.35 -13.39 0.58
N ALA A 22 7.81 -12.17 0.29
CA ALA A 22 8.56 -11.84 -0.92
C ALA A 22 9.94 -11.26 -0.55
N SER A 23 10.98 -11.66 -1.27
CA SER A 23 12.36 -11.21 -1.03
C SER A 23 13.21 -11.34 -2.30
N LEU A 24 14.23 -10.49 -2.42
CA LEU A 24 15.27 -10.61 -3.45
C LEU A 24 16.48 -11.43 -2.98
N SER A 25 16.50 -11.88 -1.72
CA SER A 25 17.64 -12.55 -1.09
C SER A 25 17.64 -14.08 -1.20
N ASP A 26 16.87 -14.65 -2.14
CA ASP A 26 16.83 -16.09 -2.42
C ASP A 26 16.55 -16.99 -1.21
N PHE A 27 15.70 -16.52 -0.28
CA PHE A 27 15.24 -17.34 0.82
C PHE A 27 14.30 -18.45 0.34
N ASP A 28 14.57 -19.68 0.76
CA ASP A 28 13.74 -20.83 0.42
C ASP A 28 12.28 -20.64 0.86
N GLY A 29 11.36 -20.97 -0.04
CA GLY A 29 9.92 -20.79 0.13
C GLY A 29 9.39 -19.35 0.03
N CYS A 30 10.24 -18.34 -0.16
CA CYS A 30 9.83 -16.96 -0.41
C CYS A 30 9.62 -16.68 -1.91
N TYR A 31 8.69 -15.80 -2.23
CA TYR A 31 8.53 -15.28 -3.59
C TYR A 31 9.75 -14.43 -3.96
N ARG A 32 10.42 -14.76 -5.07
CA ARG A 32 11.57 -13.98 -5.56
C ARG A 32 11.09 -12.74 -6.31
N GLY A 33 11.00 -11.61 -5.63
CA GLY A 33 10.55 -10.34 -6.22
C GLY A 33 10.06 -9.35 -5.17
N TYR A 34 9.38 -8.29 -5.62
CA TYR A 34 8.74 -7.33 -4.73
C TYR A 34 7.36 -7.82 -4.28
N VAL A 35 6.89 -7.31 -3.15
CA VAL A 35 5.53 -7.60 -2.65
C VAL A 35 4.43 -7.23 -3.65
N THR A 36 4.67 -6.23 -4.50
CA THR A 36 3.74 -5.82 -5.56
C THR A 36 3.64 -6.84 -6.69
N ASP A 37 4.71 -7.57 -6.98
CA ASP A 37 4.70 -8.62 -8.02
C ASP A 37 3.90 -9.82 -7.52
N LEU A 38 4.14 -10.22 -6.27
CA LEU A 38 3.37 -11.25 -5.58
C LEU A 38 1.88 -10.88 -5.49
N ALA A 39 1.57 -9.65 -5.10
CA ALA A 39 0.20 -9.15 -5.00
C ALA A 39 -0.49 -9.12 -6.37
N ARG A 40 0.22 -8.72 -7.43
CA ARG A 40 -0.26 -8.74 -8.81
C ARG A 40 -0.65 -10.13 -9.26
N GLU A 41 0.19 -11.14 -9.02
CA GLU A 41 -0.16 -12.53 -9.36
C GLU A 41 -1.40 -13.02 -8.61
N TRP A 42 -1.53 -12.65 -7.33
CA TRP A 42 -2.70 -13.01 -6.54
C TRP A 42 -3.97 -12.34 -7.10
N LEU A 43 -3.94 -11.03 -7.33
CA LEU A 43 -5.06 -10.25 -7.87
C LEU A 43 -5.46 -10.74 -9.27
N ALA A 44 -4.50 -11.01 -10.16
CA ALA A 44 -4.76 -11.51 -11.50
C ALA A 44 -5.40 -12.92 -11.52
N SER A 45 -5.24 -13.69 -10.44
CA SER A 45 -5.87 -15.00 -10.29
C SER A 45 -7.29 -14.95 -9.72
N ARG A 46 -7.79 -13.78 -9.33
CA ARG A 46 -9.13 -13.59 -8.76
C ARG A 46 -10.17 -13.37 -9.85
N SER A 47 -11.39 -13.83 -9.59
CA SER A 47 -12.57 -13.46 -10.38
C SER A 47 -12.94 -11.99 -10.19
N LYS A 48 -13.72 -11.42 -11.11
CA LYS A 48 -14.23 -10.05 -10.96
C LYS A 48 -15.06 -9.86 -9.68
N ASP A 49 -15.87 -10.84 -9.31
CA ASP A 49 -16.66 -10.81 -8.07
C ASP A 49 -15.76 -10.77 -6.82
N GLU A 50 -14.70 -11.58 -6.77
CA GLU A 50 -13.72 -11.53 -5.68
C GLU A 50 -13.01 -10.17 -5.61
N LEU A 51 -12.64 -9.57 -6.76
CA LEU A 51 -12.02 -8.25 -6.79
C LEU A 51 -12.92 -7.15 -6.23
N THR A 52 -14.25 -7.21 -6.45
CA THR A 52 -15.19 -6.24 -5.83
C THR A 52 -15.27 -6.35 -4.31
N LYS A 53 -14.79 -7.45 -3.74
CA LYS A 53 -14.73 -7.73 -2.29
C LYS A 53 -13.31 -7.63 -1.73
N THR A 54 -12.38 -7.09 -2.51
CA THR A 54 -10.97 -6.98 -2.17
C THR A 54 -10.60 -5.53 -1.90
N GLU A 55 -9.88 -5.29 -0.81
CA GLU A 55 -9.27 -4.00 -0.47
C GLU A 55 -7.81 -4.22 -0.09
N ILE A 56 -6.94 -3.30 -0.51
CA ILE A 56 -5.52 -3.34 -0.21
C ILE A 56 -5.21 -2.42 0.97
N PHE A 57 -4.48 -2.94 1.95
CA PHE A 57 -3.89 -2.15 3.03
C PHE A 57 -2.38 -2.27 2.94
N THR A 58 -1.65 -1.15 3.00
CA THR A 58 -0.19 -1.17 2.87
C THR A 58 0.50 -0.15 3.77
N CYS A 59 1.67 -0.51 4.24
CA CYS A 59 2.60 0.32 5.00
C CYS A 59 4.03 0.02 4.53
N GLY A 60 4.94 0.96 4.68
CA GLY A 60 6.34 0.81 4.29
C GLY A 60 6.85 1.99 3.46
N PRO A 61 8.01 1.84 2.78
CA PRO A 61 8.67 2.95 2.11
C PRO A 61 7.78 3.64 1.08
N THR A 62 7.86 4.96 0.95
CA THR A 62 7.02 5.76 0.04
C THR A 62 7.02 5.23 -1.41
N VAL A 63 8.16 4.71 -1.89
CA VAL A 63 8.26 4.11 -3.23
C VAL A 63 7.39 2.85 -3.37
N MET A 64 7.28 2.05 -2.31
CA MET A 64 6.42 0.87 -2.26
C MET A 64 4.95 1.28 -2.18
N LEU A 65 4.60 2.29 -1.37
CA LEU A 65 3.23 2.79 -1.27
C LEU A 65 2.72 3.30 -2.62
N LYS A 66 3.56 4.03 -3.38
CA LYS A 66 3.24 4.48 -4.74
C LYS A 66 3.05 3.31 -5.71
N ALA A 67 3.89 2.27 -5.61
CA ALA A 67 3.77 1.09 -6.46
C ALA A 67 2.48 0.30 -6.17
N VAL A 68 2.11 0.17 -4.89
CA VAL A 68 0.84 -0.45 -4.47
C VAL A 68 -0.37 0.39 -4.90
N ALA A 69 -0.31 1.73 -4.78
CA ALA A 69 -1.37 2.61 -5.25
C ALA A 69 -1.62 2.46 -6.77
N ARG A 70 -0.55 2.34 -7.57
CA ARG A 70 -0.65 2.06 -9.01
C ARG A 70 -1.25 0.69 -9.29
N LEU A 71 -0.82 -0.34 -8.56
CA LEU A 71 -1.38 -1.69 -8.66
C LEU A 71 -2.89 -1.70 -8.34
N ALA A 72 -3.29 -1.03 -7.26
CA ALA A 72 -4.68 -0.92 -6.86
C ALA A 72 -5.55 -0.30 -7.95
N ARG A 73 -5.07 0.79 -8.57
CA ARG A 73 -5.75 1.42 -9.71
C ARG A 73 -5.87 0.48 -10.91
N GLU A 74 -4.80 -0.23 -11.25
CA GLU A 74 -4.79 -1.17 -12.37
C GLU A 74 -5.86 -2.27 -12.23
N PHE A 75 -6.03 -2.79 -11.01
CA PHE A 75 -7.03 -3.82 -10.72
C PHE A 75 -8.40 -3.25 -10.30
N GLY A 76 -8.53 -1.93 -10.20
CA GLY A 76 -9.77 -1.26 -9.78
C GLY A 76 -10.19 -1.60 -8.35
N VAL A 77 -9.24 -1.85 -7.45
CA VAL A 77 -9.51 -2.19 -6.04
C VAL A 77 -9.20 -0.99 -5.12
N PRO A 78 -9.98 -0.76 -4.04
CA PRO A 78 -9.67 0.24 -3.03
C PRO A 78 -8.32 -0.01 -2.37
N CYS A 79 -7.63 1.06 -1.96
CA CYS A 79 -6.32 0.95 -1.32
C CYS A 79 -6.14 2.03 -0.24
N GLN A 80 -5.83 1.58 0.98
CA GLN A 80 -5.42 2.41 2.10
C GLN A 80 -3.90 2.36 2.26
N VAL A 81 -3.27 3.52 2.40
CA VAL A 81 -1.83 3.67 2.64
C VAL A 81 -1.60 4.25 4.02
N SER A 82 -0.76 3.59 4.83
CA SER A 82 -0.25 4.17 6.07
C SER A 82 1.03 4.93 5.77
N LEU A 83 0.98 6.25 5.87
CA LEU A 83 2.13 7.11 5.63
C LEU A 83 3.07 7.15 6.83
N GLU A 84 4.37 7.19 6.56
CA GLU A 84 5.42 7.40 7.53
C GLU A 84 6.04 8.78 7.28
N GLU A 85 5.83 9.71 8.20
CA GLU A 85 6.39 11.07 8.14
C GLU A 85 7.14 11.41 9.41
N PHE A 86 8.07 12.36 9.33
CA PHE A 86 8.78 12.83 10.52
C PHE A 86 7.83 13.55 11.48
N MET A 87 7.67 12.98 12.67
CA MET A 87 6.81 13.53 13.71
C MET A 87 7.67 14.05 14.86
N ALA A 88 7.70 15.37 15.05
CA ALA A 88 8.33 15.97 16.22
C ALA A 88 7.40 15.90 17.44
N CYS A 89 6.18 16.44 17.33
CA CYS A 89 5.25 16.51 18.46
C CYS A 89 4.27 15.34 18.54
N ALA A 90 3.92 14.71 17.41
CA ALA A 90 2.88 13.66 17.28
C ALA A 90 1.48 13.99 17.85
N VAL A 91 1.20 15.25 18.21
CA VAL A 91 -0.07 15.71 18.79
C VAL A 91 -0.74 16.83 17.97
N GLY A 92 -0.32 17.01 16.72
CA GLY A 92 -0.88 17.99 15.79
C GLY A 92 -0.42 19.45 15.99
N GLY A 93 0.34 19.75 17.05
CA GLY A 93 0.75 21.12 17.39
C GLY A 93 1.81 21.74 16.48
N CYS A 94 2.79 20.95 16.01
CA CYS A 94 3.92 21.49 15.24
C CYS A 94 3.70 21.52 13.71
N ALA A 95 2.71 20.78 13.20
CA ALA A 95 2.46 20.60 11.76
C ALA A 95 3.66 20.09 10.90
N GLY A 96 4.70 19.53 11.53
CA GLY A 96 5.89 19.03 10.81
C GLY A 96 5.67 17.76 9.98
N CYS A 97 4.62 16.99 10.29
CA CYS A 97 4.25 15.76 9.56
C CYS A 97 3.13 16.02 8.54
N THR A 98 3.14 17.18 7.88
CA THR A 98 2.08 17.54 6.92
C THR A 98 2.32 16.91 5.55
N VAL A 99 1.25 16.39 4.96
CA VAL A 99 1.22 15.79 3.62
C VAL A 99 0.14 16.49 2.79
N LEU A 100 0.37 16.54 1.48
CA LEU A 100 -0.63 17.05 0.54
C LEU A 100 -1.60 15.94 0.17
N VAL A 101 -2.91 16.23 0.26
CA VAL A 101 -4.00 15.31 -0.04
C VAL A 101 -4.98 15.99 -0.98
N GLU A 102 -5.39 15.29 -2.04
CA GLU A 102 -6.47 15.74 -2.91
C GLU A 102 -7.82 15.56 -2.22
N THR A 103 -8.61 16.63 -2.18
CA THR A 103 -9.98 16.62 -1.66
C THR A 103 -10.95 17.11 -2.72
N GLN A 104 -12.26 16.99 -2.45
CA GLN A 104 -13.30 17.50 -3.36
C GLN A 104 -13.21 19.03 -3.57
N ASP A 105 -12.72 19.76 -2.57
CA ASP A 105 -12.54 21.21 -2.59
C ASP A 105 -11.14 21.64 -3.12
N GLY A 106 -10.33 20.67 -3.56
CA GLY A 106 -8.96 20.88 -4.04
C GLY A 106 -7.87 20.35 -3.10
N PRO A 107 -6.59 20.65 -3.40
CA PRO A 107 -5.45 20.18 -2.61
C PRO A 107 -5.46 20.78 -1.19
N ALA A 108 -5.29 19.94 -0.17
CA ALA A 108 -5.25 20.33 1.23
C ALA A 108 -4.05 19.72 1.95
N MET A 109 -3.44 20.48 2.88
CA MET A 109 -2.42 19.95 3.78
C MET A 109 -3.09 19.24 4.97
N LYS A 110 -2.74 17.98 5.21
CA LYS A 110 -3.20 17.16 6.34
C LYS A 110 -2.02 16.74 7.20
N ARG A 111 -2.18 16.65 8.52
CA ARG A 111 -1.14 16.21 9.46
C ARG A 111 -1.25 14.72 9.68
N VAL A 112 -0.24 13.95 9.31
CA VAL A 112 -0.23 12.48 9.44
C VAL A 112 -0.52 12.02 10.88
N CYS A 113 -0.02 12.74 11.90
CA CYS A 113 -0.20 12.35 13.30
C CYS A 113 -1.63 12.46 13.86
N VAL A 114 -2.51 13.29 13.28
CA VAL A 114 -3.86 13.54 13.83
C VAL A 114 -4.97 13.44 12.79
N ASP A 115 -4.66 13.73 11.53
CA ASP A 115 -5.56 13.57 10.39
C ASP A 115 -5.33 12.21 9.67
N GLY A 116 -4.23 11.52 9.98
CA GLY A 116 -3.85 10.20 9.44
C GLY A 116 -3.63 9.15 10.55
N PRO A 117 -2.64 8.24 10.43
CA PRO A 117 -1.62 8.12 9.36
C PRO A 117 -2.12 7.39 8.11
N VAL A 118 -3.33 6.84 8.17
CA VAL A 118 -3.94 6.07 7.09
C VAL A 118 -4.78 6.99 6.20
N PHE A 119 -4.54 6.93 4.90
CA PHE A 119 -5.25 7.71 3.90
C PHE A 119 -5.62 6.84 2.70
N ASP A 120 -6.61 7.27 1.92
CA ASP A 120 -6.90 6.67 0.62
C ASP A 120 -5.74 6.95 -0.35
N ALA A 121 -5.20 5.89 -0.94
CA ALA A 121 -4.07 5.95 -1.85
C ALA A 121 -4.29 6.89 -3.05
N ILE A 122 -5.51 7.02 -3.56
CA ILE A 122 -5.78 7.89 -4.72
C ILE A 122 -5.68 9.37 -4.36
N THR A 123 -5.92 9.71 -3.10
CA THR A 123 -5.89 11.10 -2.61
C THR A 123 -4.46 11.58 -2.33
N VAL A 124 -3.56 10.67 -1.94
CA VAL A 124 -2.15 10.99 -1.62
C VAL A 124 -1.23 10.75 -2.82
N PHE A 125 -1.55 9.78 -3.67
CA PHE A 125 -0.79 9.42 -4.87
C PHE A 125 -1.66 9.48 -6.15
N PRO A 126 -2.21 10.66 -6.50
CA PRO A 126 -2.95 10.85 -7.74
C PRO A 126 -2.03 10.65 -8.97
N ASP A 127 -2.61 10.33 -10.13
CA ASP A 127 -1.88 10.23 -11.40
C ASP A 127 -1.47 11.62 -11.92
N ARG A 128 -0.38 12.16 -11.35
CA ARG A 128 0.21 13.45 -11.72
C ARG A 128 1.42 13.33 -12.64
N GLU A 129 1.61 12.21 -13.35
CA GLU A 129 2.70 12.07 -14.35
C GLU A 129 2.59 13.04 -15.54
N ARG A 130 1.53 13.88 -15.62
CA ARG A 130 1.36 14.91 -16.67
C ARG A 130 1.74 16.34 -16.26
N GLU A 131 1.99 16.64 -14.99
CA GLU A 131 2.12 18.04 -14.53
C GLU A 131 3.56 18.50 -14.23
N ARG A 132 4.54 17.59 -14.18
CA ARG A 132 5.94 17.97 -13.90
C ARG A 132 6.74 18.47 -15.11
N HIS A 133 6.10 18.58 -16.29
CA HIS A 133 6.68 19.14 -17.53
C HIS A 133 5.86 20.30 -18.11
N ALA A 134 5.04 20.99 -17.31
CA ALA A 134 4.36 22.23 -17.71
C ALA A 134 4.93 23.42 -16.93
#